data_AF-A0A954IDR2-F1
#
_entry.id   AF-A0A954IDR2-F1
#
_cell.length_a   1.000
_cell.length_b   1.000
_cell.length_c   1.000
_cell.angle_alpha   90.00
_cell.angle_beta   90.00
_cell.angle_gamma   90.00
#
_symmetry.space_group_name_H-M   'P 1'
#
loop_
_entity.id
_entity.type
_entity.pdbx_description
1 polymer ?
#
loop_
_entity_poly.entity_id
_entity_poly.type
_entity_poly.pdbx_seq_one_letter_code
_entity_poly.pdbx_strand_id
1 'polypeptide(L)'
;MHTDLRFQEFARHLRLFWLLLVLMVWNSSVVSGQVRRPVPGSPVASEPTYALDIEILVQPFPVYGLKSQEWGRELQKSRYIPRFRDARPGERLVIENVDRNSKRVVHVVGGMDRDGNISIGDQTYELQNAEQLIARFDELAKWGAGGRPTDRPQWGLSAEQLEQIVSQLSAAVETPIPASSPVAAVDSLKLPERIRVTWTDAAREHLQTLKPVADAGEIEMNGLSTGTSLAIALAQFGLGFRPLVMPAGDVELQVDVGNEHSNLWPVGWTTKEPLGDVAPTYFRGTDVGELKDVALTGLFQIAAERLQLPHYYSEYELQAGGIDVQKLTYSRKAGRVSMFRLLTYAGAQFRLGIDLRVDEAGHGFLWVTTHDESLAFRKRFARPVD
;
A
#
# COMPACT_ATOMS: atom_id res chain seq x y z
N MET A 1 14.99 -82.75 -29.57
CA MET A 1 15.05 -83.10 -28.13
C MET A 1 16.14 -82.21 -27.53
N HIS A 2 15.82 -81.43 -26.48
CA HIS A 2 16.52 -80.23 -25.92
C HIS A 2 15.91 -78.86 -26.25
N THR A 3 14.65 -78.72 -25.85
CA THR A 3 14.14 -77.55 -25.12
C THR A 3 14.72 -77.49 -23.69
N ASP A 4 14.52 -76.36 -23.00
CA ASP A 4 14.44 -76.25 -21.53
C ASP A 4 15.67 -75.90 -20.67
N LEU A 5 16.60 -75.05 -21.12
CA LEU A 5 17.59 -74.46 -20.18
C LEU A 5 17.78 -72.94 -20.24
N ARG A 6 17.29 -72.23 -21.26
CA ARG A 6 17.51 -70.76 -21.35
C ARG A 6 16.33 -69.87 -20.94
N PHE A 7 15.14 -70.43 -20.71
CA PHE A 7 13.96 -69.64 -20.31
C PHE A 7 13.73 -69.57 -18.79
N GLN A 8 14.40 -70.42 -18.00
CA GLN A 8 14.30 -70.42 -16.53
C GLN A 8 15.23 -69.41 -15.84
N GLU A 9 16.34 -68.99 -16.46
CA GLU A 9 17.23 -67.99 -15.86
C GLU A 9 16.70 -66.56 -16.00
N PHE A 10 15.99 -66.25 -17.10
CA PHE A 10 15.42 -64.92 -17.31
C PHE A 10 14.25 -64.61 -16.35
N ALA A 11 13.49 -65.64 -15.95
CA ALA A 11 12.38 -65.51 -15.00
C ALA A 11 12.83 -65.38 -13.52
N ARG A 12 14.07 -65.79 -13.21
CA ARG A 12 14.64 -65.66 -11.85
C ARG A 12 15.16 -64.25 -11.56
N HIS A 13 15.74 -63.58 -12.56
CA HIS A 13 16.23 -62.21 -12.38
C HIS A 13 15.11 -61.16 -12.37
N LEU A 14 13.97 -61.41 -13.04
CA LEU A 14 12.84 -60.49 -13.03
C LEU A 14 12.02 -60.55 -11.73
N ARG A 15 12.04 -61.68 -11.00
CA ARG A 15 11.39 -61.82 -9.68
C ARG A 15 12.21 -61.25 -8.51
N LEU A 16 13.54 -61.23 -8.63
CA LEU A 16 14.42 -60.57 -7.65
C LEU A 16 14.41 -59.03 -7.78
N PHE A 17 14.19 -58.50 -8.98
CA PHE A 17 14.07 -57.07 -9.21
C PHE A 17 12.74 -56.49 -8.69
N TRP A 18 11.66 -57.28 -8.69
CA TRP A 18 10.36 -56.87 -8.13
C TRP A 18 10.25 -57.02 -6.61
N LEU A 19 11.02 -57.92 -5.98
CA LEU A 19 11.03 -58.10 -4.52
C LEU A 19 11.88 -57.04 -3.77
N LEU A 20 12.86 -56.42 -4.43
CA LEU A 20 13.63 -55.30 -3.87
C LEU A 20 12.92 -53.94 -4.01
N LEU A 21 11.95 -53.80 -4.93
CA LEU A 21 11.16 -52.58 -5.08
C LEU A 21 9.94 -52.52 -4.15
N VAL A 22 9.51 -53.66 -3.58
CA VAL A 22 8.34 -53.76 -2.68
C VAL A 22 8.73 -53.73 -1.18
N LEU A 23 10.01 -53.89 -0.84
CA LEU A 23 10.52 -53.82 0.54
C LEU A 23 11.07 -52.45 0.95
N MET A 24 11.03 -51.44 0.08
CA MET A 24 11.46 -50.06 0.36
C MET A 24 10.30 -49.06 0.56
N VAL A 25 9.08 -49.55 0.81
CA VAL A 25 7.88 -48.74 1.07
C VAL A 25 7.25 -49.03 2.46
N TRP A 26 7.93 -49.79 3.32
CA TRP A 26 7.44 -50.11 4.66
C TRP A 26 8.41 -49.68 5.76
N ASN A 27 8.61 -48.37 5.88
CA ASN A 27 8.87 -47.69 7.16
C ASN A 27 8.80 -46.17 6.97
N SER A 28 7.58 -45.67 6.82
CA SER A 28 7.29 -44.25 7.07
C SER A 28 6.08 -44.22 7.99
N SER A 29 6.34 -43.91 9.25
CA SER A 29 5.34 -43.73 10.29
C SER A 29 4.20 -42.83 9.80
N VAL A 30 2.98 -43.36 9.92
CA VAL A 30 1.74 -42.62 9.72
C VAL A 30 1.61 -41.60 10.85
N VAL A 31 2.05 -40.36 10.59
CA VAL A 31 1.53 -39.20 11.31
C VAL A 31 0.28 -38.77 10.56
N SER A 32 -0.87 -38.99 11.20
CA SER A 32 -2.19 -38.56 10.72
C SER A 32 -2.30 -37.03 10.75
N GLY A 33 -1.72 -36.37 9.74
CA GLY A 33 -2.01 -34.99 9.39
C GLY A 33 -3.12 -34.98 8.33
N GLN A 34 -4.30 -34.47 8.69
CA GLN A 34 -5.36 -34.22 7.71
C GLN A 34 -4.87 -33.19 6.68
N VAL A 35 -4.48 -33.67 5.49
CA VAL A 35 -4.23 -32.83 4.33
C VAL A 35 -5.59 -32.37 3.80
N ARG A 36 -6.04 -31.19 4.24
CA ARG A 36 -7.11 -30.46 3.55
C ARG A 36 -6.58 -30.06 2.18
N ARG A 37 -7.22 -30.56 1.11
CA ARG A 37 -7.05 -30.01 -0.24
C ARG A 37 -7.45 -28.53 -0.21
N PRO A 38 -6.64 -27.60 -0.72
CA PRO A 38 -7.04 -26.20 -0.83
C PRO A 38 -8.14 -26.09 -1.89
N VAL A 39 -9.25 -25.46 -1.51
CA VAL A 39 -10.32 -25.02 -2.42
C VAL A 39 -9.76 -23.83 -3.21
N PRO A 40 -9.83 -23.82 -4.56
CA PRO A 40 -9.46 -22.64 -5.34
C PRO A 40 -10.55 -21.58 -5.19
N GLY A 41 -10.18 -20.41 -4.67
CA GLY A 41 -11.08 -19.27 -4.48
C GLY A 41 -11.33 -18.91 -3.02
N SER A 42 -10.31 -18.40 -2.34
CA SER A 42 -10.45 -17.47 -1.20
C SER A 42 -9.08 -16.80 -0.97
N PRO A 43 -9.01 -15.45 -0.96
CA PRO A 43 -7.78 -14.75 -0.60
C PRO A 43 -7.63 -14.81 0.92
N VAL A 44 -6.59 -15.48 1.41
CA VAL A 44 -6.13 -15.27 2.78
C VAL A 44 -4.88 -14.40 2.69
N ALA A 45 -5.09 -13.10 2.51
CA ALA A 45 -4.14 -12.13 3.02
C ALA A 45 -4.30 -12.16 4.54
N SER A 46 -3.37 -12.78 5.25
CA SER A 46 -3.31 -12.64 6.71
C SER A 46 -3.02 -11.17 7.02
N GLU A 47 -3.99 -10.45 7.58
CA GLU A 47 -3.81 -9.07 8.06
C GLU A 47 -2.56 -9.00 8.97
N PRO A 48 -1.67 -8.01 8.80
CA PRO A 48 -0.49 -7.91 9.65
C PRO A 48 -0.92 -7.61 11.10
N THR A 49 -0.77 -8.60 11.98
CA THR A 49 -1.00 -8.43 13.43
C THR A 49 0.28 -7.87 14.05
N TYR A 50 0.18 -6.70 14.69
CA TYR A 50 1.28 -6.05 15.39
C TYR A 50 1.39 -6.61 16.81
N ALA A 51 2.61 -6.83 17.29
CA ALA A 51 2.84 -7.05 18.72
C ALA A 51 2.80 -5.70 19.46
N LEU A 52 2.38 -5.69 20.72
CA LEU A 52 2.36 -4.46 21.54
C LEU A 52 3.49 -4.46 22.58
N ASP A 53 4.22 -3.35 22.65
CA ASP A 53 5.16 -3.02 23.72
C ASP A 53 4.62 -1.82 24.50
N ILE A 54 4.08 -2.06 25.70
CA ILE A 54 3.29 -1.09 26.44
C ILE A 54 4.08 -0.63 27.68
N GLU A 55 4.34 0.66 27.78
CA GLU A 55 4.96 1.30 28.93
C GLU A 55 4.02 2.37 29.51
N ILE A 56 3.82 2.35 30.82
CA ILE A 56 3.00 3.33 31.52
C ILE A 56 3.89 4.10 32.49
N LEU A 57 4.03 5.40 32.24
CA LEU A 57 4.79 6.32 33.04
C LEU A 57 4.01 6.67 34.31
N VAL A 58 4.63 6.44 35.46
CA VAL A 58 4.10 6.81 36.77
C VAL A 58 4.97 7.87 37.42
N GLN A 59 4.39 8.61 38.38
CA GLN A 59 5.16 9.52 39.22
C GLN A 59 5.60 8.81 40.51
N PRO A 60 6.71 9.23 41.14
CA PRO A 60 7.25 8.59 42.33
C PRO A 60 6.47 8.97 43.59
N PHE A 61 5.16 8.66 43.63
CA PHE A 61 4.33 8.77 44.83
C PHE A 61 3.72 7.40 45.21
N PRO A 62 3.55 7.09 46.51
CA PRO A 62 3.06 5.79 46.96
C PRO A 62 1.69 5.38 46.38
N VAL A 63 0.82 6.35 46.07
CA VAL A 63 -0.51 6.13 45.49
C VAL A 63 -0.43 5.42 44.13
N TYR A 64 0.60 5.68 43.33
CA TYR A 64 0.78 5.05 42.01
C TYR A 64 1.12 3.56 42.10
N GLY A 65 1.78 3.12 43.19
CA GLY A 65 2.15 1.72 43.37
C GLY A 65 0.93 0.80 43.45
N LEU A 66 -0.08 1.21 44.23
CA LEU A 66 -1.33 0.45 44.36
C LEU A 66 -2.11 0.47 43.04
N LYS A 67 -2.23 1.63 42.39
CA LYS A 67 -2.94 1.79 41.12
C LYS A 67 -2.30 1.02 39.97
N SER A 68 -0.97 0.96 39.92
CA SER A 68 -0.24 0.17 38.93
C SER A 68 -0.50 -1.33 39.08
N GLN A 69 -0.62 -1.82 40.32
CA GLN A 69 -0.97 -3.22 40.57
C GLN A 69 -2.41 -3.54 40.15
N GLU A 70 -3.35 -2.62 40.43
CA GLU A 70 -4.75 -2.77 40.03
C GLU A 70 -4.88 -2.86 38.50
N TRP A 71 -4.26 -1.92 37.78
CA TRP A 71 -4.25 -1.92 36.32
C TRP A 71 -3.50 -3.11 35.73
N GLY A 72 -2.34 -3.47 36.28
CA GLY A 72 -1.57 -4.63 35.81
C GLY A 72 -2.38 -5.92 35.89
N ARG A 73 -3.13 -6.12 36.99
CA ARG A 73 -4.03 -7.28 37.14
C ARG A 73 -5.17 -7.26 36.12
N GLU A 74 -5.76 -6.10 35.85
CA GLU A 74 -6.88 -5.99 34.91
C GLU A 74 -6.43 -6.26 33.47
N LEU A 75 -5.34 -5.63 33.03
CA LEU A 75 -4.81 -5.77 31.67
C LEU A 75 -4.26 -7.18 31.40
N GLN A 76 -3.70 -7.84 32.42
CA GLN A 76 -3.21 -9.22 32.30
C GLN A 76 -4.33 -10.22 31.99
N LYS A 77 -5.56 -9.99 32.43
CA LYS A 77 -6.72 -10.85 32.08
C LYS A 77 -6.94 -10.89 30.56
N SER A 78 -6.64 -9.80 29.87
CA SER A 78 -6.73 -9.65 28.42
C SER A 78 -5.40 -9.90 27.69
N ARG A 79 -4.43 -10.53 28.37
CA ARG A 79 -3.11 -10.90 27.84
C ARG A 79 -2.17 -9.72 27.54
N TYR A 80 -2.48 -8.51 28.00
CA TYR A 80 -1.59 -7.36 27.93
C TYR A 80 -0.73 -7.26 29.19
N ILE A 81 0.58 -7.04 29.00
CA ILE A 81 1.55 -6.98 30.10
C ILE A 81 2.27 -5.62 30.02
N PRO A 82 1.67 -4.54 30.55
CA PRO A 82 2.31 -3.23 30.57
C PRO A 82 3.47 -3.19 31.56
N ARG A 83 4.52 -2.44 31.21
CA ARG A 83 5.61 -2.10 32.13
C ARG A 83 5.33 -0.74 32.77
N PHE A 84 5.04 -0.74 34.07
CA PHE A 84 4.95 0.51 34.84
C PHE A 84 6.34 0.95 35.27
N ARG A 85 6.69 2.21 35.01
CA ARG A 85 7.99 2.78 35.39
C ARG A 85 7.92 4.28 35.60
N ASP A 86 8.91 4.81 36.30
CA ASP A 86 8.99 6.26 36.48
C ASP A 86 9.23 6.99 35.15
N ALA A 87 8.60 8.15 35.02
CA ALA A 87 8.85 9.08 33.92
C ALA A 87 10.27 9.64 33.99
N ARG A 88 10.98 9.66 32.85
CA ARG A 88 12.23 10.42 32.71
C ARG A 88 11.92 11.91 32.49
N PRO A 89 12.80 12.83 32.92
CA PRO A 89 12.59 14.26 32.67
C PRO A 89 12.41 14.55 31.17
N GLY A 90 11.29 15.18 30.81
CA GLY A 90 10.97 15.56 29.42
C GLY A 90 10.43 14.43 28.53
N GLU A 91 10.21 13.24 29.07
CA GLU A 91 9.64 12.11 28.34
C GLU A 91 8.17 12.36 27.98
N ARG A 92 7.76 11.96 26.76
CA ARG A 92 6.43 12.24 26.20
C ARG A 92 5.65 10.95 25.99
N LEU A 93 4.32 11.08 25.96
CA LEU A 93 3.42 9.99 25.58
C LEU A 93 3.51 9.79 24.06
N VAL A 94 3.69 8.55 23.62
CA VAL A 94 3.95 8.21 22.21
C VAL A 94 3.20 6.93 21.84
N ILE A 95 2.73 6.84 20.59
CA ILE A 95 2.24 5.61 19.99
C ILE A 95 2.89 5.51 18.61
N GLU A 96 3.78 4.55 18.40
CA GLU A 96 4.56 4.45 17.17
C GLU A 96 4.76 3.00 16.71
N ASN A 97 4.95 2.79 15.41
CA ASN A 97 5.33 1.49 14.86
C ASN A 97 6.85 1.37 14.88
N VAL A 98 7.38 0.32 15.49
CA VAL A 98 8.81 0.02 15.59
C VAL A 98 9.07 -1.40 15.07
N ASP A 99 10.06 -1.55 14.20
CA ASP A 99 10.54 -2.86 13.80
C ASP A 99 11.56 -3.38 14.83
N ARG A 100 11.18 -4.44 15.57
CA ARG A 100 12.07 -5.08 16.56
C ARG A 100 12.27 -6.54 16.18
N ASN A 101 13.51 -6.93 15.86
CA ASN A 101 13.88 -8.31 15.48
C ASN A 101 13.01 -8.90 14.36
N SER A 102 12.82 -8.15 13.27
CA SER A 102 11.98 -8.56 12.12
C SER A 102 10.50 -8.79 12.45
N LYS A 103 9.99 -8.22 13.56
CA LYS A 103 8.57 -8.18 13.91
C LYS A 103 8.09 -6.74 13.97
N ARG A 104 6.91 -6.48 13.43
CA ARG A 104 6.21 -5.21 13.53
C ARG A 104 5.63 -5.07 14.93
N VAL A 105 6.15 -4.13 15.71
CA VAL A 105 5.74 -3.85 17.09
C VAL A 105 5.13 -2.45 17.14
N VAL A 106 4.05 -2.27 17.88
CA VAL A 106 3.55 -0.94 18.25
C VAL A 106 4.08 -0.63 19.64
N HIS A 107 4.91 0.40 19.73
CA HIS A 107 5.40 0.92 21.00
C HIS A 107 4.41 1.96 21.53
N VAL A 108 3.87 1.71 22.72
CA VAL A 108 2.87 2.56 23.37
C VAL A 108 3.45 3.07 24.69
N VAL A 109 3.60 4.38 24.82
CA VAL A 109 4.01 5.06 26.05
C VAL A 109 2.84 5.90 26.56
N GLY A 110 2.21 5.44 27.64
CA GLY A 110 1.12 6.10 28.34
C GLY A 110 1.56 6.76 29.64
N GLY A 111 0.69 7.58 30.23
CA GLY A 111 0.94 8.24 31.52
C GLY A 111 -0.16 7.92 32.51
N MET A 112 0.18 7.77 33.78
CA MET A 112 -0.81 7.65 34.86
C MET A 112 -1.00 9.00 35.55
N ASP A 113 -2.24 9.45 35.67
CA ASP A 113 -2.57 10.67 36.40
C ASP A 113 -2.65 10.42 37.93
N ARG A 114 -2.91 11.47 38.71
CA ARG A 114 -2.97 11.41 40.18
C ARG A 114 -4.14 10.58 40.71
N ASP A 115 -5.20 10.44 39.93
CA ASP A 115 -6.40 9.68 40.28
C ASP A 115 -6.23 8.19 39.94
N GLY A 116 -5.13 7.84 39.25
CA GLY A 116 -4.80 6.49 38.84
C GLY A 116 -5.40 6.11 37.49
N ASN A 117 -5.85 7.09 36.70
CA ASN A 117 -6.30 6.86 35.33
C ASN A 117 -5.10 6.79 34.39
N ILE A 118 -5.24 6.03 33.31
CA ILE A 118 -4.19 5.87 32.31
C ILE A 118 -4.55 6.72 31.08
N SER A 119 -3.64 7.60 30.67
CA SER A 119 -3.72 8.36 29.42
C SER A 119 -2.85 7.72 28.34
N ILE A 120 -3.44 7.50 27.16
CA ILE A 120 -2.76 7.00 25.96
C ILE A 120 -3.11 7.92 24.80
N GLY A 121 -2.11 8.65 24.27
CA GLY A 121 -2.37 9.70 23.30
C GLY A 121 -3.22 10.84 23.89
N ASP A 122 -4.37 11.10 23.29
CA ASP A 122 -5.35 12.12 23.67
C ASP A 122 -6.50 11.59 24.56
N GLN A 123 -6.54 10.29 24.82
CA GLN A 123 -7.61 9.64 25.59
C GLN A 123 -7.14 9.22 26.99
N THR A 124 -8.02 9.38 27.97
CA THR A 124 -7.79 8.96 29.36
C THR A 124 -8.82 7.92 29.74
N TYR A 125 -8.36 6.85 30.40
CA TYR A 125 -9.17 5.70 30.78
C TYR A 125 -9.13 5.49 32.27
N GLU A 126 -10.31 5.36 32.84
CA GLU A 126 -10.51 5.03 34.25
C GLU A 126 -10.47 3.51 34.46
N LEU A 127 -10.08 3.08 35.65
CA LEU A 127 -10.01 1.66 35.99
C LEU A 127 -11.37 0.97 35.86
N GLN A 128 -12.47 1.69 36.13
CA GLN A 128 -13.83 1.16 35.97
C GLN A 128 -14.20 0.91 34.50
N ASN A 129 -13.55 1.61 33.57
CA ASN A 129 -13.76 1.51 32.14
C ASN A 129 -12.58 0.81 31.43
N ALA A 130 -11.90 -0.10 32.13
CA ALA A 130 -10.73 -0.81 31.61
C ALA A 130 -10.99 -1.53 30.28
N GLU A 131 -12.23 -1.96 30.03
CA GLU A 131 -12.65 -2.56 28.75
C GLU A 131 -12.41 -1.62 27.56
N GLN A 132 -12.55 -0.30 27.73
CA GLN A 132 -12.30 0.67 26.66
C GLN A 132 -10.80 0.76 26.33
N LEU A 133 -9.93 0.71 27.35
CA LEU A 133 -8.48 0.68 27.16
C LEU A 133 -8.04 -0.65 26.50
N ILE A 134 -8.64 -1.77 26.90
CA ILE A 134 -8.39 -3.08 26.27
C ILE A 134 -8.80 -3.05 24.79
N ALA A 135 -9.99 -2.53 24.49
CA ALA A 135 -10.45 -2.38 23.12
C ALA A 135 -9.52 -1.49 22.28
N ARG A 136 -8.94 -0.46 22.90
CA ARG A 136 -7.93 0.39 22.26
C ARG A 136 -6.64 -0.37 21.97
N PHE A 137 -6.17 -1.22 22.89
CA PHE A 137 -5.00 -2.07 22.63
C PHE A 137 -5.28 -3.11 21.55
N ASP A 138 -6.44 -3.76 21.57
CA ASP A 138 -6.84 -4.69 20.50
C ASP A 138 -6.83 -4.01 19.13
N GLU A 139 -7.27 -2.75 19.08
CA GLU A 139 -7.23 -1.94 17.88
C GLU A 139 -5.81 -1.66 17.40
N LEU A 140 -4.90 -1.27 18.30
CA LEU A 140 -3.49 -1.02 17.97
C LEU A 140 -2.76 -2.30 17.56
N ALA A 141 -3.05 -3.44 18.21
CA ALA A 141 -2.52 -4.73 17.82
C ALA A 141 -3.00 -5.15 16.42
N LYS A 142 -4.22 -4.77 16.05
CA LYS A 142 -4.80 -5.11 14.76
C LYS A 142 -4.34 -4.19 13.62
N TRP A 143 -4.32 -2.87 13.86
CA TRP A 143 -4.15 -1.86 12.81
C TRP A 143 -2.83 -1.08 12.90
N GLY A 144 -2.06 -1.28 13.97
CA GLY A 144 -0.83 -0.54 14.23
C GLY A 144 -1.09 0.79 14.93
N ALA A 145 -0.03 1.58 15.12
CA ALA A 145 -0.09 2.93 15.71
C ALA A 145 -1.04 3.89 14.97
N GLY A 146 -1.39 3.58 13.71
CA GLY A 146 -2.33 4.35 12.91
C GLY A 146 -3.80 4.23 13.32
N GLY A 147 -4.16 3.28 14.19
CA GLY A 147 -5.55 3.06 14.60
C GLY A 147 -6.44 2.56 13.45
N ARG A 148 -7.76 2.47 13.71
CA ARG A 148 -8.76 2.13 12.69
C ARG A 148 -8.67 3.11 11.52
N PRO A 149 -8.87 2.63 10.28
CA PRO A 149 -8.95 3.49 9.10
C PRO A 149 -9.96 4.66 9.22
N THR A 150 -10.91 4.56 10.16
CA THR A 150 -11.99 5.53 10.38
C THR A 150 -11.66 6.66 11.35
N ASP A 151 -10.69 6.48 12.27
CA ASP A 151 -10.50 7.38 13.43
C ASP A 151 -9.21 8.23 13.36
N ARG A 152 -8.33 7.95 12.38
CA ARG A 152 -7.18 8.81 12.01
C ARG A 152 -7.11 8.87 10.48
N PRO A 153 -7.23 10.07 9.86
CA PRO A 153 -7.29 10.17 8.41
C PRO A 153 -5.92 9.85 7.81
N GLN A 154 -5.78 8.60 7.33
CA GLN A 154 -4.67 8.11 6.52
C GLN A 154 -3.29 8.08 7.23
N TRP A 155 -2.69 6.89 7.30
CA TRP A 155 -1.33 6.65 7.84
C TRP A 155 -1.07 7.04 9.30
N GLY A 156 -2.11 7.35 10.09
CA GLY A 156 -1.98 7.72 11.50
C GLY A 156 -1.61 9.19 11.73
N LEU A 157 -1.74 10.02 10.69
CA LEU A 157 -1.49 11.46 10.74
C LEU A 157 -2.71 12.23 11.26
N SER A 158 -2.49 13.37 11.92
CA SER A 158 -3.53 14.38 12.09
C SER A 158 -3.76 15.12 10.77
N ALA A 159 -4.92 15.79 10.63
CA ALA A 159 -5.21 16.63 9.46
C ALA A 159 -4.13 17.71 9.25
N GLU A 160 -3.70 18.38 10.32
CA GLU A 160 -2.63 19.39 10.28
C GLU A 160 -1.30 18.81 9.82
N GLN A 161 -0.95 17.60 10.27
CA GLN A 161 0.28 16.93 9.83
C GLN A 161 0.21 16.53 8.35
N LEU A 162 -0.94 16.03 7.91
CA LEU A 162 -1.16 15.69 6.51
C LEU A 162 -1.07 16.93 5.63
N GLU A 163 -1.71 18.04 6.02
CA GLU A 163 -1.65 19.31 5.29
C GLU A 163 -0.21 19.85 5.19
N GLN A 164 0.56 19.76 6.28
CA GLN A 164 1.99 20.13 6.27
C GLN A 164 2.80 19.28 5.29
N ILE A 165 2.57 17.96 5.25
CA ILE A 165 3.26 17.05 4.33
C ILE A 165 2.85 17.33 2.89
N VAL A 166 1.55 17.49 2.62
CA VAL A 166 1.03 17.88 1.31
C VAL A 166 1.72 19.16 0.85
N SER A 167 1.75 20.19 1.69
CA SER A 167 2.39 21.48 1.37
C SER A 167 3.89 21.34 1.06
N GLN A 168 4.63 20.49 1.80
CA GLN A 168 6.04 20.24 1.51
C GLN A 168 6.25 19.49 0.18
N LEU A 169 5.30 18.64 -0.20
CA LEU A 169 5.34 17.85 -1.43
C LEU A 169 4.70 18.55 -2.64
N SER A 170 4.05 19.70 -2.45
CA SER A 170 3.45 20.52 -3.52
C SER A 170 4.47 21.23 -4.42
N ALA A 171 5.76 21.21 -4.09
CA ALA A 171 6.80 21.87 -4.90
C ALA A 171 6.85 21.26 -6.31
N ALA A 172 6.84 22.11 -7.33
CA ALA A 172 6.83 21.68 -8.73
C ALA A 172 8.18 21.05 -9.12
N VAL A 173 8.11 19.95 -9.85
CA VAL A 173 9.26 19.29 -10.46
C VAL A 173 9.70 20.08 -11.69
N GLU A 174 10.99 20.41 -11.76
CA GLU A 174 11.56 21.21 -12.86
C GLU A 174 12.20 20.36 -13.97
N THR A 175 12.57 19.12 -13.66
CA THR A 175 13.30 18.24 -14.58
C THR A 175 12.58 16.92 -14.79
N PRO A 176 12.69 16.32 -15.99
CA PRO A 176 12.20 14.97 -16.22
C PRO A 176 12.77 13.95 -15.22
N ILE A 177 12.00 12.91 -14.93
CA ILE A 177 12.36 11.89 -13.95
C ILE A 177 12.84 10.63 -14.70
N PRO A 178 13.99 10.04 -14.35
CA PRO A 178 14.46 8.81 -14.98
C PRO A 178 13.48 7.65 -14.79
N ALA A 179 13.11 6.98 -15.89
CA ALA A 179 12.26 5.79 -15.87
C ALA A 179 13.06 4.48 -15.71
N SER A 180 14.37 4.55 -15.52
CA SER A 180 15.28 3.40 -15.55
C SER A 180 15.26 2.55 -14.28
N SER A 181 15.05 3.19 -13.12
CA SER A 181 14.91 2.50 -11.83
C SER A 181 14.18 3.35 -10.78
N PRO A 182 13.53 2.73 -9.79
CA PRO A 182 12.89 3.45 -8.68
C PRO A 182 13.85 4.33 -7.88
N VAL A 183 15.09 3.87 -7.68
CA VAL A 183 16.09 4.59 -6.88
C VAL A 183 16.55 5.84 -7.63
N ALA A 184 16.81 5.75 -8.94
CA ALA A 184 17.17 6.90 -9.76
C ALA A 184 16.06 7.97 -9.78
N ALA A 185 14.78 7.55 -9.80
CA ALA A 185 13.65 8.46 -9.74
C ALA A 185 13.54 9.20 -8.40
N VAL A 186 13.77 8.50 -7.28
CA VAL A 186 13.81 9.11 -5.95
C VAL A 186 14.95 10.12 -5.85
N ASP A 187 16.15 9.75 -6.32
CA ASP A 187 17.34 10.60 -6.24
C ASP A 187 17.22 11.86 -7.11
N SER A 188 16.51 11.80 -8.25
CA SER A 188 16.35 12.96 -9.13
C SER A 188 15.41 14.03 -8.58
N LEU A 189 14.49 13.67 -7.70
CA LEU A 189 13.44 14.57 -7.18
C LEU A 189 13.94 15.61 -6.17
N LYS A 190 15.21 15.53 -5.72
CA LYS A 190 15.85 16.50 -4.80
C LYS A 190 14.93 16.90 -3.64
N LEU A 191 14.46 15.91 -2.89
CA LEU A 191 13.51 16.12 -1.79
C LEU A 191 14.07 17.10 -0.74
N PRO A 192 13.19 17.88 -0.06
CA PRO A 192 13.61 18.78 1.01
C PRO A 192 14.43 18.07 2.09
N GLU A 193 15.38 18.76 2.72
CA GLU A 193 16.32 18.15 3.70
C GLU A 193 15.62 17.45 4.89
N ARG A 194 14.41 17.89 5.24
CA ARG A 194 13.60 17.31 6.33
C ARG A 194 12.79 16.08 5.92
N ILE A 195 12.82 15.73 4.63
CA ILE A 195 12.15 14.56 4.07
C ILE A 195 13.22 13.51 3.74
N ARG A 196 13.09 12.34 4.35
CA ARG A 196 13.96 11.20 4.06
C ARG A 196 13.16 10.08 3.43
N VAL A 197 13.77 9.34 2.52
CA VAL A 197 13.15 8.17 1.90
C VAL A 197 13.78 6.92 2.48
N THR A 198 12.94 5.98 2.92
CA THR A 198 13.37 4.66 3.37
C THR A 198 12.64 3.59 2.59
N TRP A 199 13.24 2.41 2.50
CA TRP A 199 12.71 1.27 1.77
C TRP A 199 12.40 0.15 2.75
N THR A 200 11.20 -0.44 2.68
CA THR A 200 10.87 -1.65 3.45
C THR A 200 11.69 -2.84 2.96
N ASP A 201 11.76 -3.92 3.76
CA ASP A 201 12.39 -5.17 3.32
C ASP A 201 11.70 -5.74 2.08
N ALA A 202 10.37 -5.69 2.03
CA ALA A 202 9.60 -6.13 0.87
C ALA A 202 9.93 -5.29 -0.39
N ALA A 203 10.07 -3.97 -0.26
CA ALA A 203 10.48 -3.12 -1.37
C ALA A 203 11.91 -3.45 -1.83
N ARG A 204 12.84 -3.68 -0.90
CA ARG A 204 14.23 -4.06 -1.25
C ARG A 204 14.29 -5.41 -1.96
N GLU A 205 13.51 -6.39 -1.51
CA GLU A 205 13.38 -7.69 -2.19
C GLU A 205 12.79 -7.52 -3.59
N HIS A 206 11.72 -6.72 -3.72
CA HIS A 206 11.10 -6.43 -5.02
C HIS A 206 12.07 -5.75 -5.99
N LEU A 207 12.85 -4.77 -5.53
CA LEU A 207 13.89 -4.11 -6.32
C LEU A 207 14.89 -5.11 -6.93
N GLN A 208 15.21 -6.20 -6.24
CA GLN A 208 16.12 -7.24 -6.76
C GLN A 208 15.50 -8.05 -7.90
N THR A 209 14.16 -8.10 -7.98
CA THR A 209 13.44 -8.77 -9.07
C THR A 209 13.29 -7.89 -10.31
N LEU A 210 13.35 -6.56 -10.13
CA LEU A 210 13.26 -5.60 -11.21
C LEU A 210 14.54 -5.65 -12.06
N LYS A 211 14.36 -5.78 -13.38
CA LYS A 211 15.46 -5.63 -14.32
C LYS A 211 15.56 -4.16 -14.71
N PRO A 212 16.73 -3.52 -14.55
CA PRO A 212 16.95 -2.20 -15.11
C PRO A 212 16.64 -2.21 -16.61
N VAL A 213 15.83 -1.26 -17.05
CA VAL A 213 15.52 -1.10 -18.46
C VAL A 213 16.54 -0.11 -19.01
N ALA A 214 17.60 -0.66 -19.62
CA ALA A 214 18.51 0.14 -20.44
C ALA A 214 17.66 0.77 -21.55
N ASP A 215 17.63 2.10 -21.63
CA ASP A 215 16.81 2.90 -22.55
C ASP A 215 15.34 3.15 -22.15
N ALA A 216 15.00 3.07 -20.86
CA ALA A 216 13.66 3.42 -20.36
C ALA A 216 13.21 4.86 -20.67
N GLY A 217 14.16 5.76 -20.99
CA GLY A 217 13.91 7.19 -21.18
C GLY A 217 13.62 7.92 -19.88
N GLU A 218 12.97 9.07 -20.01
CA GLU A 218 12.56 9.94 -18.91
C GLU A 218 11.05 10.16 -18.97
N ILE A 219 10.44 10.40 -17.81
CA ILE A 219 9.03 10.75 -17.70
C ILE A 219 8.93 12.26 -17.51
N GLU A 220 8.28 12.92 -18.45
CA GLU A 220 8.03 14.36 -18.45
C GLU A 220 6.97 14.70 -17.39
N MET A 221 7.43 15.15 -16.21
CA MET A 221 6.56 15.54 -15.07
C MET A 221 6.70 17.02 -14.71
N ASN A 222 7.25 17.83 -15.63
CA ASN A 222 7.53 19.23 -15.38
C ASN A 222 6.24 19.98 -15.03
N GLY A 223 6.27 20.69 -13.91
CA GLY A 223 5.13 21.44 -13.39
C GLY A 223 4.18 20.64 -12.49
N LEU A 224 4.30 19.32 -12.41
CA LEU A 224 3.62 18.54 -11.37
C LEU A 224 4.34 18.66 -10.03
N SER A 225 3.60 18.52 -8.94
CA SER A 225 4.13 18.45 -7.59
C SER A 225 5.06 17.25 -7.40
N THR A 226 5.99 17.40 -6.46
CA THR A 226 6.97 16.39 -6.07
C THR A 226 6.31 15.10 -5.55
N GLY A 227 5.26 15.22 -4.73
CA GLY A 227 4.54 14.07 -4.14
C GLY A 227 3.90 13.18 -5.20
N THR A 228 3.08 13.79 -6.06
CA THR A 228 2.44 13.09 -7.17
C THR A 228 3.45 12.56 -8.18
N SER A 229 4.50 13.32 -8.49
CA SER A 229 5.56 12.86 -9.41
C SER A 229 6.30 11.63 -8.85
N LEU A 230 6.61 11.62 -7.56
CA LEU A 230 7.18 10.46 -6.87
C LEU A 230 6.23 9.26 -6.94
N ALA A 231 4.93 9.47 -6.70
CA ALA A 231 3.93 8.41 -6.77
C ALA A 231 3.81 7.82 -8.19
N ILE A 232 3.76 8.66 -9.23
CA ILE A 232 3.72 8.20 -10.63
C ILE A 232 4.97 7.39 -10.96
N ALA A 233 6.15 7.87 -10.56
CA ALA A 233 7.42 7.21 -10.85
C ALA A 233 7.52 5.84 -10.16
N LEU A 234 7.17 5.75 -8.87
CA LEU A 234 7.16 4.48 -8.14
C LEU A 234 6.09 3.50 -8.67
N ALA A 235 4.93 4.01 -9.09
CA ALA A 235 3.86 3.19 -9.66
C ALA A 235 4.26 2.48 -10.96
N GLN A 236 5.27 2.99 -11.70
CA GLN A 236 5.82 2.28 -12.87
C GLN A 236 6.49 0.94 -12.51
N PHE A 237 6.75 0.72 -11.22
CA PHE A 237 7.47 -0.45 -10.71
C PHE A 237 6.68 -1.24 -9.67
N GLY A 238 5.38 -0.95 -9.48
CA GLY A 238 4.55 -1.62 -8.47
C GLY A 238 4.91 -1.24 -7.04
N LEU A 239 5.44 -0.03 -6.87
CA LEU A 239 5.84 0.54 -5.60
C LEU A 239 4.99 1.79 -5.32
N GLY A 240 4.89 2.13 -4.04
CA GLY A 240 4.38 3.42 -3.60
C GLY A 240 5.00 3.77 -2.26
N PHE A 241 4.66 4.93 -1.71
CA PHE A 241 5.18 5.37 -0.43
C PHE A 241 4.08 5.72 0.54
N ARG A 242 4.42 5.82 1.83
CA ARG A 242 3.55 6.40 2.85
C ARG A 242 4.36 7.32 3.75
N PRO A 243 3.79 8.45 4.18
CA PRO A 243 4.46 9.34 5.12
C PRO A 243 4.39 8.78 6.54
N LEU A 244 5.49 8.96 7.27
CA LEU A 244 5.62 8.74 8.70
C LEU A 244 6.20 10.01 9.31
N VAL A 245 5.60 10.52 10.38
CA VAL A 245 6.13 11.68 11.10
C VAL A 245 7.10 11.17 12.17
N MET A 246 8.33 11.68 12.11
CA MET A 246 9.40 11.34 13.05
C MET A 246 9.41 12.31 14.25
N PRO A 247 10.05 11.92 15.37
CA PRO A 247 10.34 12.86 16.45
C PRO A 247 11.07 14.09 15.91
N ALA A 248 10.73 15.28 16.44
CA ALA A 248 11.18 16.60 15.96
C ALA A 248 10.49 17.16 14.70
N GLY A 249 9.53 16.43 14.11
CA GLY A 249 8.72 16.93 12.98
C GLY A 249 9.34 16.69 11.60
N ASP A 250 10.40 15.89 11.51
CA ASP A 250 10.91 15.38 10.25
C ASP A 250 9.93 14.37 9.64
N VAL A 251 9.96 14.22 8.31
CA VAL A 251 9.07 13.31 7.59
C VAL A 251 9.88 12.20 6.97
N GLU A 252 9.45 10.96 7.17
CA GLU A 252 10.00 9.79 6.50
C GLU A 252 8.97 9.27 5.49
N LEU A 253 9.35 9.23 4.21
CA LEU A 253 8.59 8.59 3.16
C LEU A 253 9.06 7.14 3.06
N GLN A 254 8.27 6.23 3.64
CA GLN A 254 8.57 4.81 3.59
C GLN A 254 7.99 4.22 2.30
N VAL A 255 8.87 3.74 1.43
CA VAL A 255 8.52 3.05 0.17
C VAL A 255 8.27 1.58 0.44
N ASP A 256 7.13 1.08 -0.05
CA ASP A 256 6.70 -0.31 0.06
C ASP A 256 6.16 -0.84 -1.29
N VAL A 257 6.01 -2.15 -1.40
CA VAL A 257 5.35 -2.79 -2.54
C VAL A 257 3.85 -2.57 -2.43
N GLY A 258 3.22 -2.16 -3.53
CA GLY A 258 1.78 -1.98 -3.56
C GLY A 258 1.31 -1.00 -4.61
N ASN A 259 0.02 -0.70 -4.51
CA ASN A 259 -0.75 0.06 -5.49
C ASN A 259 -1.95 0.76 -4.83
N GLU A 260 -2.99 1.15 -5.57
CA GLU A 260 -4.15 1.89 -5.04
C GLU A 260 -5.01 1.08 -4.07
N HIS A 261 -4.90 -0.24 -4.05
CA HIS A 261 -5.50 -1.08 -3.00
C HIS A 261 -4.71 -1.05 -1.69
N SER A 262 -3.44 -0.69 -1.76
CA SER A 262 -2.52 -0.67 -0.63
C SER A 262 -2.65 0.64 0.13
N ASN A 263 -2.41 0.66 1.44
CA ASN A 263 -2.47 1.89 2.22
C ASN A 263 -1.23 2.80 1.97
N LEU A 264 -1.08 3.25 0.72
CA LEU A 264 0.00 4.09 0.19
C LEU A 264 -0.56 5.41 -0.33
N TRP A 265 0.31 6.40 -0.44
CA TRP A 265 0.09 7.71 -1.05
C TRP A 265 -0.41 7.53 -2.49
N PRO A 266 -1.54 8.15 -2.86
CA PRO A 266 -2.13 7.90 -4.15
C PRO A 266 -1.36 8.58 -5.28
N VAL A 267 -1.56 8.09 -6.50
CA VAL A 267 -1.12 8.82 -7.70
C VAL A 267 -2.09 9.98 -7.93
N GLY A 268 -1.79 11.13 -7.31
CA GLY A 268 -2.67 12.30 -7.27
C GLY A 268 -3.94 12.10 -6.44
N TRP A 269 -4.75 13.14 -6.37
CA TRP A 269 -5.88 13.28 -5.48
C TRP A 269 -7.18 13.54 -6.25
N THR A 270 -8.29 13.28 -5.58
CA THR A 270 -9.59 13.78 -6.05
C THR A 270 -9.62 15.29 -5.88
N THR A 271 -10.04 16.00 -6.92
CA THR A 271 -10.16 17.46 -6.88
C THR A 271 -11.18 17.91 -5.82
N LYS A 272 -10.84 18.96 -5.07
CA LYS A 272 -11.80 19.71 -4.23
C LYS A 272 -12.75 20.54 -5.10
N GLU A 273 -12.23 21.07 -6.21
CA GLU A 273 -12.96 21.88 -7.17
C GLU A 273 -13.79 21.01 -8.12
N PRO A 274 -14.91 21.51 -8.65
CA PRO A 274 -15.64 20.85 -9.72
C PRO A 274 -14.70 20.51 -10.90
N LEU A 275 -14.81 19.29 -11.44
CA LEU A 275 -13.99 18.87 -12.60
C LEU A 275 -14.12 19.78 -13.83
N GLY A 276 -15.22 20.53 -13.94
CA GLY A 276 -15.40 21.54 -14.99
C GLY A 276 -14.55 22.79 -14.82
N ASP A 277 -14.05 23.07 -13.62
CA ASP A 277 -13.16 24.20 -13.37
C ASP A 277 -11.70 23.78 -13.63
N VAL A 278 -11.33 22.57 -13.20
CA VAL A 278 -10.01 21.96 -13.49
C VAL A 278 -9.83 21.68 -14.98
N ALA A 279 -10.88 21.19 -15.66
CA ALA A 279 -10.86 20.86 -17.08
C ALA A 279 -12.14 21.34 -17.80
N PRO A 280 -12.21 22.63 -18.20
CA PRO A 280 -13.44 23.25 -18.75
C PRO A 280 -14.02 22.60 -20.00
N THR A 281 -13.21 21.89 -20.77
CA THR A 281 -13.65 21.19 -21.99
C THR A 281 -14.04 19.73 -21.73
N TYR A 282 -13.88 19.22 -20.50
CA TYR A 282 -14.06 17.80 -20.16
C TYR A 282 -15.48 17.29 -20.38
N PHE A 283 -16.48 18.07 -19.94
CA PHE A 283 -17.90 17.74 -20.13
C PHE A 283 -18.51 18.37 -21.38
N ARG A 284 -17.78 19.26 -22.07
CA ARG A 284 -18.30 19.95 -23.26
C ARG A 284 -18.47 18.95 -24.40
N GLY A 285 -19.70 18.86 -24.92
CA GLY A 285 -19.99 18.04 -26.10
C GLY A 285 -19.32 18.61 -27.34
N THR A 286 -18.62 17.75 -28.08
CA THR A 286 -17.87 18.13 -29.29
C THR A 286 -18.20 17.15 -30.41
N ASP A 287 -18.24 17.66 -31.64
CA ASP A 287 -18.48 16.81 -32.80
C ASP A 287 -17.19 16.07 -33.11
N VAL A 288 -17.22 14.77 -32.85
CA VAL A 288 -16.11 13.86 -33.13
C VAL A 288 -16.53 13.01 -34.32
N GLY A 289 -15.69 12.99 -35.35
CA GLY A 289 -15.89 12.20 -36.56
C GLY A 289 -15.93 10.69 -36.29
N GLU A 290 -16.13 9.91 -37.35
CA GLU A 290 -16.03 8.47 -37.26
C GLU A 290 -14.59 8.08 -36.91
N LEU A 291 -14.45 7.30 -35.83
CA LEU A 291 -13.17 6.70 -35.44
C LEU A 291 -13.24 5.24 -35.85
N LYS A 292 -12.29 4.80 -36.67
CA LYS A 292 -12.18 3.42 -37.12
C LYS A 292 -10.79 2.91 -36.79
N ASP A 293 -10.75 1.93 -35.90
CA ASP A 293 -9.57 1.20 -35.46
C ASP A 293 -8.41 2.12 -35.05
N VAL A 294 -8.74 3.23 -34.38
CA VAL A 294 -7.77 4.22 -33.93
C VAL A 294 -7.01 3.67 -32.73
N ALA A 295 -5.68 3.77 -32.74
CA ALA A 295 -4.85 3.36 -31.63
C ALA A 295 -5.26 4.09 -30.34
N LEU A 296 -5.41 3.34 -29.25
CA LEU A 296 -5.95 3.87 -28.01
C LEU A 296 -5.02 4.92 -27.37
N THR A 297 -3.71 4.74 -27.49
CA THR A 297 -2.70 5.75 -27.10
C THR A 297 -2.90 7.07 -27.84
N GLY A 298 -3.19 7.03 -29.14
CA GLY A 298 -3.50 8.22 -29.94
C GLY A 298 -4.79 8.90 -29.48
N LEU A 299 -5.81 8.12 -29.08
CA LEU A 299 -7.03 8.68 -28.50
C LEU A 299 -6.75 9.42 -27.19
N PHE A 300 -5.92 8.85 -26.31
CA PHE A 300 -5.54 9.48 -25.05
C PHE A 300 -4.71 10.73 -25.24
N GLN A 301 -3.76 10.72 -26.19
CA GLN A 301 -3.00 11.91 -26.56
C GLN A 301 -3.91 13.05 -27.05
N ILE A 302 -4.85 12.76 -27.96
CA ILE A 302 -5.81 13.76 -28.47
C ILE A 302 -6.69 14.30 -27.33
N ALA A 303 -7.11 13.43 -26.41
CA ALA A 303 -7.88 13.85 -25.25
C ALA A 303 -7.04 14.75 -24.32
N ALA A 304 -5.81 14.37 -24.02
CA ALA A 304 -4.85 15.14 -23.21
C ALA A 304 -4.61 16.54 -23.80
N GLU A 305 -4.31 16.63 -25.10
CA GLU A 305 -4.12 17.90 -25.82
C GLU A 305 -5.37 18.79 -25.77
N ARG A 306 -6.55 18.21 -25.97
CA ARG A 306 -7.81 18.96 -25.95
C ARG A 306 -8.19 19.46 -24.56
N LEU A 307 -7.81 18.72 -23.53
CA LEU A 307 -7.98 19.09 -22.13
C LEU A 307 -6.84 20.00 -21.65
N GLN A 308 -5.74 20.10 -22.41
CA GLN A 308 -4.50 20.78 -22.02
C GLN A 308 -3.91 20.23 -20.73
N LEU A 309 -3.99 18.90 -20.56
CA LEU A 309 -3.48 18.19 -19.40
C LEU A 309 -2.43 17.17 -19.83
N PRO A 310 -1.38 16.94 -19.03
CA PRO A 310 -0.53 15.78 -19.23
C PRO A 310 -1.31 14.49 -18.94
N HIS A 311 -0.80 13.37 -19.45
CA HIS A 311 -1.37 12.06 -19.19
C HIS A 311 -0.27 11.04 -18.92
N TYR A 312 -0.56 10.09 -18.03
CA TYR A 312 0.38 9.06 -17.59
C TYR A 312 -0.30 7.71 -17.48
N TYR A 313 0.50 6.65 -17.57
CA TYR A 313 0.05 5.27 -17.50
C TYR A 313 0.63 4.59 -16.26
N SER A 314 -0.14 3.70 -15.65
CA SER A 314 0.38 2.74 -14.68
C SER A 314 0.91 1.52 -15.44
N GLU A 315 2.12 1.62 -16.00
CA GLU A 315 2.67 0.55 -16.84
C GLU A 315 2.73 -0.79 -16.10
N TYR A 316 3.11 -0.78 -14.83
CA TYR A 316 3.17 -1.98 -14.00
C TYR A 316 1.81 -2.66 -13.86
N GLU A 317 0.77 -1.92 -13.48
CA GLU A 317 -0.57 -2.47 -13.25
C GLU A 317 -1.24 -2.92 -14.54
N LEU A 318 -1.04 -2.16 -15.62
CA LEU A 318 -1.54 -2.53 -16.95
C LEU A 318 -0.90 -3.85 -17.42
N GLN A 319 0.42 -3.98 -17.30
CA GLN A 319 1.13 -5.21 -17.66
C GLN A 319 0.75 -6.39 -16.75
N ALA A 320 0.64 -6.18 -15.44
CA ALA A 320 0.18 -7.18 -14.49
C ALA A 320 -1.26 -7.65 -14.79
N GLY A 321 -2.12 -6.74 -15.26
CA GLY A 321 -3.45 -7.02 -15.76
C GLY A 321 -3.50 -7.67 -17.16
N GLY A 322 -2.35 -7.85 -17.81
CA GLY A 322 -2.26 -8.38 -19.18
C GLY A 322 -2.77 -7.42 -20.25
N ILE A 323 -2.81 -6.12 -19.97
CA ILE A 323 -3.31 -5.08 -20.85
C ILE A 323 -2.13 -4.34 -21.48
N ASP A 324 -1.99 -4.49 -22.79
CA ASP A 324 -1.03 -3.72 -23.59
C ASP A 324 -1.78 -2.62 -24.35
N VAL A 325 -1.80 -1.40 -23.78
CA VAL A 325 -2.54 -0.26 -24.31
C VAL A 325 -2.09 0.12 -25.72
N GLN A 326 -0.83 -0.13 -26.07
CA GLN A 326 -0.28 0.20 -27.38
C GLN A 326 -0.87 -0.67 -28.50
N LYS A 327 -1.38 -1.86 -28.17
CA LYS A 327 -2.00 -2.79 -29.12
C LYS A 327 -3.53 -2.63 -29.24
N LEU A 328 -4.15 -1.80 -28.40
CA LEU A 328 -5.61 -1.64 -28.39
C LEU A 328 -6.05 -0.59 -29.41
N THR A 329 -7.16 -0.89 -30.09
CA THR A 329 -7.78 0.02 -31.06
C THR A 329 -9.23 0.30 -30.68
N TYR A 330 -9.68 1.54 -30.85
CA TYR A 330 -11.03 1.98 -30.52
C TYR A 330 -11.77 2.47 -31.75
N SER A 331 -13.04 2.06 -31.85
CA SER A 331 -13.92 2.35 -32.97
C SER A 331 -15.24 2.93 -32.47
N ARG A 332 -15.69 4.02 -33.08
CA ARG A 332 -17.03 4.58 -32.83
C ARG A 332 -17.55 5.35 -34.04
N LYS A 333 -18.87 5.36 -34.18
CA LYS A 333 -19.56 6.18 -35.17
C LYS A 333 -19.40 7.67 -34.86
N ALA A 334 -19.48 8.49 -35.91
CA ALA A 334 -19.51 9.93 -35.79
C ALA A 334 -20.67 10.40 -34.89
N GLY A 335 -20.44 11.47 -34.14
CA GLY A 335 -21.49 12.09 -33.35
C GLY A 335 -20.95 12.90 -32.18
N ARG A 336 -21.83 13.77 -31.66
CA ARG A 336 -21.53 14.68 -30.57
C ARG A 336 -21.28 13.93 -29.27
N VAL A 337 -20.08 14.07 -28.70
CA VAL A 337 -19.67 13.42 -27.46
C VAL A 337 -18.71 14.33 -26.67
N SER A 338 -18.77 14.28 -25.34
CA SER A 338 -17.78 14.94 -24.48
C SER A 338 -16.55 14.07 -24.29
N MET A 339 -15.42 14.67 -23.90
CA MET A 339 -14.21 13.90 -23.59
C MET A 339 -14.43 12.94 -22.43
N PHE A 340 -15.15 13.36 -21.38
CA PHE A 340 -15.56 12.47 -20.29
C PHE A 340 -16.23 11.18 -20.79
N ARG A 341 -17.26 11.30 -21.64
CA ARG A 341 -17.97 10.13 -22.17
C ARG A 341 -17.10 9.30 -23.11
N LEU A 342 -16.28 9.95 -23.93
CA LEU A 342 -15.39 9.28 -24.86
C LEU A 342 -14.38 8.39 -24.11
N LEU A 343 -13.72 8.95 -23.09
CA LEU A 343 -12.78 8.22 -22.24
C LEU A 343 -13.49 7.15 -21.41
N THR A 344 -14.68 7.44 -20.85
CA THR A 344 -15.46 6.45 -20.10
C THR A 344 -15.82 5.23 -20.95
N TYR A 345 -16.28 5.44 -22.19
CA TYR A 345 -16.62 4.33 -23.09
C TYR A 345 -15.40 3.54 -23.54
N ALA A 346 -14.31 4.22 -23.88
CA ALA A 346 -13.06 3.55 -24.20
C ALA A 346 -12.55 2.72 -23.00
N GLY A 347 -12.58 3.30 -21.80
CA GLY A 347 -12.18 2.61 -20.58
C GLY A 347 -13.04 1.39 -20.27
N ALA A 348 -14.36 1.53 -20.37
CA ALA A 348 -15.28 0.41 -20.16
C ALA A 348 -15.04 -0.75 -21.15
N GLN A 349 -14.76 -0.45 -22.42
CA GLN A 349 -14.51 -1.48 -23.44
C GLN A 349 -13.26 -2.31 -23.16
N PHE A 350 -12.22 -1.70 -22.59
CA PHE A 350 -10.92 -2.33 -22.36
C PHE A 350 -10.61 -2.61 -20.89
N ARG A 351 -11.59 -2.45 -20.00
CA ARG A 351 -11.41 -2.57 -18.54
C ARG A 351 -10.29 -1.67 -18.01
N LEU A 352 -10.20 -0.45 -18.54
CA LEU A 352 -9.29 0.58 -18.06
C LEU A 352 -10.02 1.55 -17.13
N GLY A 353 -9.29 2.02 -16.13
CA GLY A 353 -9.61 3.18 -15.34
C GLY A 353 -8.92 4.40 -15.93
N ILE A 354 -9.71 5.40 -16.32
CA ILE A 354 -9.18 6.67 -16.84
C ILE A 354 -9.73 7.77 -15.93
N ASP A 355 -8.89 8.25 -15.03
CA ASP A 355 -9.24 9.23 -14.02
C ASP A 355 -8.63 10.59 -14.34
N LEU A 356 -9.42 11.65 -14.19
CA LEU A 356 -8.88 13.00 -14.05
C LEU A 356 -8.54 13.21 -12.57
N ARG A 357 -7.26 13.36 -12.27
CA ARG A 357 -6.73 13.55 -10.91
C ARG A 357 -6.01 14.90 -10.83
N VAL A 358 -5.82 15.40 -9.62
CA VAL A 358 -5.04 16.61 -9.37
C VAL A 358 -3.84 16.30 -8.48
N ASP A 359 -2.77 17.03 -8.66
CA ASP A 359 -1.60 16.93 -7.81
C ASP A 359 -1.80 17.69 -6.48
N GLU A 360 -0.80 17.67 -5.59
CA GLU A 360 -0.86 18.40 -4.31
C GLU A 360 -0.94 19.94 -4.45
N ALA A 361 -0.69 20.48 -5.65
CA ALA A 361 -0.79 21.90 -5.98
C ALA A 361 -2.07 22.24 -6.77
N GLY A 362 -2.93 21.24 -7.06
CA GLY A 362 -4.18 21.41 -7.81
C GLY A 362 -4.03 21.29 -9.32
N HIS A 363 -2.85 20.96 -9.85
CA HIS A 363 -2.66 20.76 -11.29
C HIS A 363 -3.28 19.44 -11.75
N GLY A 364 -4.15 19.52 -12.76
CA GLY A 364 -4.83 18.37 -13.31
C GLY A 364 -3.94 17.50 -14.21
N PHE A 365 -4.17 16.19 -14.21
CA PHE A 365 -3.59 15.25 -15.15
C PHE A 365 -4.51 14.04 -15.36
N LEU A 366 -4.34 13.36 -16.49
CA LEU A 366 -5.04 12.10 -16.76
C LEU A 366 -4.19 10.92 -16.27
N TRP A 367 -4.77 10.05 -15.46
CA TRP A 367 -4.17 8.80 -15.03
C TRP A 367 -4.89 7.61 -15.67
N VAL A 368 -4.13 6.80 -16.41
CA VAL A 368 -4.62 5.59 -17.07
C VAL A 368 -4.08 4.36 -16.34
N THR A 369 -4.97 3.56 -15.78
CA THR A 369 -4.64 2.33 -15.06
C THR A 369 -5.69 1.25 -15.33
N THR A 370 -5.63 0.12 -14.62
CA THR A 370 -6.68 -0.89 -14.70
C THR A 370 -7.97 -0.36 -14.05
N HIS A 371 -9.11 -0.88 -14.50
CA HIS A 371 -10.40 -0.52 -13.92
C HIS A 371 -10.46 -0.75 -12.41
N ASP A 372 -9.85 -1.84 -11.94
CA ASP A 372 -9.90 -2.23 -10.52
C ASP A 372 -9.07 -1.28 -9.65
N GLU A 373 -7.91 -0.84 -10.12
CA GLU A 373 -7.10 0.21 -9.46
C GLU A 373 -7.82 1.55 -9.38
N SER A 374 -8.47 1.98 -10.47
CA SER A 374 -9.26 3.21 -10.48
C SER A 374 -10.45 3.15 -9.51
N LEU A 375 -11.11 2.00 -9.40
CA LEU A 375 -12.16 1.79 -8.39
C LEU A 375 -11.61 1.83 -6.96
N ALA A 376 -10.44 1.22 -6.72
CA ALA A 376 -9.79 1.25 -5.41
C ALA A 376 -9.46 2.69 -4.98
N PHE A 377 -8.88 3.47 -5.89
CA PHE A 377 -8.62 4.89 -5.69
C PHE A 377 -9.90 5.65 -5.34
N ARG A 378 -10.95 5.55 -6.18
CA ARG A 378 -12.22 6.25 -5.95
C ARG A 378 -12.86 5.84 -4.63
N LYS A 379 -12.76 4.57 -4.23
CA LYS A 379 -13.32 4.11 -2.95
C LYS A 379 -12.58 4.70 -1.74
N ARG A 380 -11.24 4.82 -1.82
CA ARG A 380 -10.41 5.33 -0.72
C ARG A 380 -10.41 6.86 -0.64
N PHE A 381 -10.43 7.54 -1.77
CA PHE A 381 -10.26 8.99 -1.89
C PHE A 381 -11.51 9.69 -2.44
N ALA A 382 -12.69 9.08 -2.33
CA ALA A 382 -13.99 9.66 -2.74
C ALA A 382 -14.36 10.98 -2.04
N ARG A 383 -13.65 11.36 -0.98
CA ARG A 383 -13.85 12.63 -0.28
C ARG A 383 -12.57 13.47 -0.42
N PRO A 384 -12.67 14.74 -0.84
CA PRO A 384 -11.54 15.64 -0.69
C PRO A 384 -11.11 15.63 0.79
N VAL A 385 -9.80 15.55 1.03
CA VAL A 385 -9.24 15.69 2.38
C VAL A 385 -9.61 17.10 2.83
N ASP A 386 -10.55 17.25 3.75
CA ASP A 386 -11.07 18.55 4.20
C ASP A 386 -9.93 19.45 4.72
#